data_AF-A0A9W9KNY9-F1
#
_entry.id   AF-A0A9W9KNY9-F1
#
_cell.length_a   1.000
_cell.length_b   1.000
_cell.length_c   1.000
_cell.angle_alpha   90.00
_cell.angle_beta   90.00
_cell.angle_gamma   90.00
#
_symmetry.space_group_name_H-M   'P 1'
#
loop_
_entity.id
_entity.type
_entity.pdbx_description
1 polymer ?
#
loop_
_entity_poly.entity_id
_entity_poly.type
_entity_poly.pdbx_seq_one_letter_code
_entity_poly.pdbx_strand_id
1 'polypeptide(L)'
;MLSGTMSARLRNLGEIHGWLQSMFAHRMRYGGGKMLNNSDAVSEAQQNLIMKHADSRTFLNHYLPRHVDTDMQNVMNGRLSNKSLMRAVTRMSRWIDTRRPRHLTPGQRASIREHPEYVEAVRRLDEQAEICIYDPREQMKLRRDKFAREKLNTFGRLERALRQKVRKEFDRKQANVDTERQLSGAAIDNEEAKNALRTDSMLPEQIDLLEKLLTWPTSHSLEVEWERRNAAVAAISRYCCHLEGGPLRGRCKRPVPSDEPDEQHTAMEKRATKIASIPPEMSKEQLLLEKAGNYIRKAKKPRRCFQCYGNNMLPVHRRTHKYSEYKSTLRHFREKHLEDRRCHMCSEDLLHEMHIRRHAEDVHRLATERNYYAKEESGSDIDTD
;
A
#
# COMPACT_ATOMS: atom_id res chain seq x y z
N MET A 1 -20.43 1.54 12.27
CA MET A 1 -19.02 1.24 12.62
C MET A 1 -18.75 1.77 14.01
N LEU A 2 -18.29 0.94 14.96
CA LEU A 2 -17.97 1.41 16.31
C LEU A 2 -16.84 2.46 16.25
N SER A 3 -17.02 3.59 16.93
CA SER A 3 -16.10 4.75 16.94
C SER A 3 -14.63 4.35 17.26
N GLY A 4 -14.45 3.31 18.10
CA GLY A 4 -13.14 2.75 18.41
C GLY A 4 -12.40 2.14 17.21
N THR A 5 -13.12 1.56 16.24
CA THR A 5 -12.53 0.95 15.03
C THR A 5 -12.03 2.01 14.06
N MET A 6 -12.76 3.12 13.89
CA MET A 6 -12.33 4.22 13.01
C MET A 6 -11.11 4.95 13.56
N SER A 7 -11.11 5.26 14.86
CA SER A 7 -9.99 5.92 15.51
C SER A 7 -8.70 5.10 15.42
N ALA A 8 -8.78 3.78 15.61
CA ALA A 8 -7.63 2.90 15.43
C ALA A 8 -7.14 2.86 13.97
N ARG A 9 -8.05 2.80 13.00
CA ARG A 9 -7.70 2.82 11.56
C ARG A 9 -7.02 4.11 11.15
N LEU A 10 -7.50 5.26 11.62
CA LEU A 10 -6.89 6.56 11.34
C LEU A 10 -5.48 6.67 11.94
N ARG A 11 -5.29 6.20 13.18
CA ARG A 11 -3.95 6.13 13.77
C ARG A 11 -3.01 5.28 12.93
N ASN A 12 -3.45 4.06 12.56
CA ASN A 12 -2.67 3.17 11.72
C ASN A 12 -2.35 3.78 10.36
N LEU A 13 -3.29 4.51 9.75
CA LEU A 13 -3.07 5.23 8.49
C LEU A 13 -1.91 6.22 8.62
N GLY A 14 -1.91 7.01 9.70
CA GLY A 14 -0.80 7.94 9.95
C GLY A 14 0.51 7.24 10.27
N GLU A 15 0.47 6.08 10.93
CA GLU A 15 1.66 5.28 11.15
C GLU A 15 2.27 4.72 9.86
N ILE A 16 1.41 4.28 8.92
CA ILE A 16 1.79 3.76 7.61
C ILE A 16 2.41 4.85 6.74
N HIS A 17 1.84 6.06 6.75
CA HIS A 17 2.36 7.21 6.00
C HIS A 17 3.57 7.88 6.66
N GLY A 18 3.99 7.45 7.85
CA GLY A 18 5.15 8.05 8.52
C GLY A 18 4.87 9.44 9.09
N TRP A 19 3.61 9.83 9.32
CA TRP A 19 3.30 11.13 9.93
C TRP A 19 3.82 11.21 11.35
N LEU A 20 4.50 12.30 11.70
CA LEU A 20 4.95 12.58 13.08
C LEU A 20 3.76 12.60 14.05
N GLN A 21 2.72 13.36 13.70
CA GLN A 21 1.54 13.52 14.55
C GLN A 21 0.48 12.44 14.28
N SER A 22 -0.13 11.94 15.35
CA SER A 22 -1.20 10.95 15.28
C SER A 22 -2.42 11.48 14.52
N MET A 23 -2.97 10.66 13.62
CA MET A 23 -4.20 10.99 12.90
C MET A 23 -5.44 10.57 13.64
N PHE A 24 -6.39 11.50 13.70
CA PHE A 24 -7.71 11.30 14.28
C PHE A 24 -8.73 12.14 13.51
N ALA A 25 -10.01 11.76 13.59
CA ALA A 25 -11.06 12.32 12.73
C ALA A 25 -11.17 13.84 12.82
N HIS A 26 -11.01 14.40 14.02
CA HIS A 26 -11.14 15.83 14.26
C HIS A 26 -10.05 16.67 13.54
N ARG A 27 -8.90 16.10 13.17
CA ARG A 27 -7.91 16.79 12.31
C ARG A 27 -8.45 17.16 10.93
N MET A 28 -9.33 16.34 10.36
CA MET A 28 -9.99 16.65 9.09
C MET A 28 -10.88 17.88 9.22
N ARG A 29 -11.45 18.12 10.41
CA ARG A 29 -12.29 19.29 10.68
C ARG A 29 -11.46 20.57 10.85
N TYR A 30 -10.20 20.49 11.26
CA TYR A 30 -9.28 21.65 11.26
C TYR A 30 -9.02 22.13 9.84
N GLY A 31 -8.61 21.22 8.95
CA GLY A 31 -8.35 21.54 7.55
C GLY A 31 -9.62 21.98 6.82
N GLY A 32 -10.71 21.21 6.96
CA GLY A 32 -12.00 21.52 6.33
C GLY A 32 -12.59 22.84 6.85
N GLY A 33 -12.61 23.04 8.16
CA GLY A 33 -13.12 24.27 8.76
C GLY A 33 -12.33 25.50 8.31
N LYS A 34 -11.00 25.38 8.21
CA LYS A 34 -10.15 26.45 7.66
C LYS A 34 -10.44 26.73 6.18
N MET A 35 -10.63 25.69 5.36
CA MET A 35 -11.01 25.87 3.95
C MET A 35 -12.34 26.60 3.81
N LEU A 36 -13.32 26.28 4.65
CA LEU A 36 -14.60 27.00 4.69
C LEU A 36 -14.41 28.46 5.14
N ASN A 37 -13.57 28.70 6.16
CA ASN A 37 -13.29 30.05 6.68
C ASN A 37 -12.64 30.97 5.64
N ASN A 38 -11.77 30.41 4.82
CA ASN A 38 -11.00 31.17 3.82
C ASN A 38 -11.71 31.24 2.47
N SER A 39 -12.92 30.69 2.36
CA SER A 39 -13.69 30.61 1.13
C SER A 39 -14.63 31.80 1.03
N ASP A 40 -14.55 32.54 -0.08
CA ASP A 40 -15.48 33.65 -0.35
C ASP A 40 -16.93 33.15 -0.59
N ALA A 41 -17.09 31.85 -0.86
CA ALA A 41 -18.40 31.23 -1.13
C ALA A 41 -19.17 30.77 0.12
N VAL A 42 -18.57 30.80 1.32
CA VAL A 42 -19.19 30.26 2.55
C VAL A 42 -19.16 31.34 3.63
N SER A 43 -20.34 31.83 4.01
CA SER A 43 -20.45 32.80 5.12
C SER A 43 -20.14 32.14 6.47
N GLU A 44 -19.82 32.94 7.49
CA GLU A 44 -19.60 32.46 8.85
C GLU A 44 -20.81 31.66 9.39
N ALA A 45 -22.03 32.12 9.10
CA ALA A 45 -23.25 31.41 9.49
C ALA A 45 -23.37 30.03 8.80
N GLN A 46 -23.05 29.95 7.50
CA GLN A 46 -23.04 28.68 6.77
C GLN A 46 -21.91 27.76 7.26
N GLN A 47 -20.73 28.29 7.55
CA GLN A 47 -19.62 27.54 8.14
C GLN A 47 -20.06 26.91 9.48
N ASN A 48 -20.67 27.69 10.37
CA ASN A 48 -21.16 27.20 11.66
C ASN A 48 -22.26 26.15 11.47
N LEU A 49 -23.17 26.33 10.50
CA LEU A 49 -24.17 25.32 10.17
C LEU A 49 -23.54 24.00 9.69
N ILE A 50 -22.59 24.06 8.74
CA ILE A 50 -21.87 22.89 8.21
C ILE A 50 -21.10 22.18 9.32
N MET A 51 -20.46 22.95 10.19
CA MET A 51 -19.65 22.43 11.29
C MET A 51 -20.49 22.01 12.51
N LYS A 52 -21.80 22.32 12.50
CA LYS A 52 -22.75 22.14 13.60
C LYS A 52 -22.32 22.86 14.88
N HIS A 53 -21.98 24.14 14.75
CA HIS A 53 -21.67 25.04 15.86
C HIS A 53 -22.83 26.00 16.09
N ALA A 54 -23.19 26.22 17.35
CA ALA A 54 -24.17 27.24 17.72
C ALA A 54 -23.55 28.66 17.74
N ASP A 55 -22.24 28.75 17.98
CA ASP A 55 -21.48 30.00 18.12
C ASP A 55 -20.11 29.84 17.43
N SER A 56 -19.69 30.86 16.68
CA SER A 56 -18.38 30.91 16.01
C SER A 56 -17.20 30.87 16.97
N ARG A 57 -17.39 31.25 18.24
CA ARG A 57 -16.38 31.03 19.30
C ARG A 57 -15.94 29.57 19.37
N THR A 58 -16.84 28.63 19.08
CA THR A 58 -16.51 27.19 19.01
C THR A 58 -15.48 26.93 17.92
N PHE A 59 -15.66 27.52 16.74
CA PHE A 59 -14.71 27.41 15.63
C PHE A 59 -13.37 28.05 16.00
N LEU A 60 -13.37 29.28 16.51
CA LEU A 60 -12.15 30.01 16.88
C LEU A 60 -11.35 29.29 17.97
N ASN A 61 -12.03 28.69 18.94
CA ASN A 61 -11.37 28.03 20.07
C ASN A 61 -10.83 26.65 19.73
N HIS A 62 -11.59 25.86 18.97
CA HIS A 62 -11.33 24.43 18.80
C HIS A 62 -10.96 24.00 17.38
N TYR A 63 -11.29 24.78 16.34
CA TYR A 63 -11.17 24.33 14.95
C TYR A 63 -10.22 25.18 14.10
N LEU A 64 -10.08 26.47 14.40
CA LEU A 64 -9.12 27.34 13.74
C LEU A 64 -7.69 26.89 14.08
N PRO A 65 -6.88 26.47 13.10
CA PRO A 65 -5.50 26.07 13.37
C PRO A 65 -4.72 27.24 13.98
N ARG A 66 -4.03 26.98 15.10
CA ARG A 66 -3.22 28.00 15.81
C ARG A 66 -1.91 28.35 15.10
N HIS A 67 -1.53 27.57 14.10
CA HIS A 67 -0.39 27.89 13.27
C HIS A 67 -0.78 28.90 12.20
N VAL A 68 -0.14 30.07 12.22
CA VAL A 68 -0.28 31.09 11.19
C VAL A 68 0.45 30.59 9.95
N ASP A 69 -0.32 30.17 8.95
CA ASP A 69 0.16 29.80 7.61
C ASP A 69 0.00 30.94 6.60
N THR A 70 -0.24 32.16 7.09
CA THR A 70 -0.19 33.36 6.27
C THR A 70 1.26 33.74 6.06
N ASP A 71 1.58 34.18 4.83
CA ASP A 71 2.89 34.72 4.48
C ASP A 71 3.07 36.12 5.10
N MET A 72 3.31 36.16 6.41
CA MET A 72 3.37 37.40 7.17
C MET A 72 4.44 38.34 6.64
N GLN A 73 5.57 37.81 6.17
CA GLN A 73 6.66 38.63 5.66
C GLN A 73 6.24 39.39 4.39
N ASN A 74 5.67 38.71 3.40
CA ASN A 74 5.23 39.40 2.18
C ASN A 74 4.06 40.34 2.47
N VAL A 75 3.11 39.93 3.32
CA VAL A 75 1.98 40.77 3.72
C VAL A 75 2.45 42.07 4.39
N MET A 76 3.35 41.99 5.37
CA MET A 76 3.90 43.16 6.07
C MET A 76 4.70 44.08 5.14
N ASN A 77 5.31 43.51 4.10
CA ASN A 77 6.06 44.27 3.09
C ASN A 77 5.18 44.79 1.94
N GLY A 78 3.84 44.68 2.02
CA GLY A 78 2.92 45.10 0.96
C GLY A 78 3.01 44.27 -0.33
N ARG A 79 3.60 43.08 -0.25
CA ARG A 79 3.76 42.15 -1.38
C ARG A 79 2.65 41.09 -1.37
N LEU A 80 2.41 40.49 -2.54
CA LEU A 80 1.47 39.38 -2.66
C LEU A 80 1.96 38.17 -1.84
N SER A 81 1.06 37.62 -1.02
CA SER A 81 1.33 36.43 -0.22
C SER A 81 1.55 35.20 -1.12
N ASN A 82 2.63 34.45 -0.86
CA ASN A 82 2.87 33.18 -1.53
C ASN A 82 2.07 32.04 -0.86
N LYS A 83 0.75 32.05 -1.09
CA LYS A 83 -0.19 31.06 -0.54
C LYS A 83 0.21 29.61 -0.86
N SER A 84 0.79 29.37 -2.03
CA SER A 84 1.22 28.04 -2.49
C SER A 84 2.37 27.50 -1.65
N LEU A 85 3.43 28.32 -1.47
CA LEU A 85 4.57 27.97 -0.62
C LEU A 85 4.12 27.78 0.82
N MET A 86 3.36 28.73 1.36
CA MET A 86 2.87 28.63 2.73
C MET A 86 2.06 27.36 2.96
N ARG A 87 1.16 27.02 2.03
CA ARG A 87 0.40 25.78 2.08
C ARG A 87 1.30 24.56 2.00
N ALA A 88 2.38 24.58 1.22
CA ALA A 88 3.33 23.46 1.15
C ALA A 88 4.07 23.25 2.47
N VAL A 89 4.60 24.32 3.08
CA VAL A 89 5.42 24.24 4.31
C VAL A 89 4.61 24.05 5.60
N THR A 90 3.30 24.29 5.56
CA THR A 90 2.41 24.14 6.74
C THR A 90 1.53 22.90 6.70
N ARG A 91 1.50 22.15 5.60
CA ARG A 91 0.78 20.87 5.51
C ARG A 91 1.36 19.84 6.48
N MET A 92 0.49 18.98 7.02
CA MET A 92 0.90 17.81 7.79
C MET A 92 1.84 16.88 7.01
N SER A 93 1.72 16.84 5.68
CA SER A 93 2.58 16.04 4.80
C SER A 93 4.06 16.43 4.85
N ARG A 94 4.38 17.67 5.25
CA ARG A 94 5.78 18.09 5.46
C ARG A 94 6.51 17.21 6.48
N TRP A 95 5.77 16.68 7.45
CA TRP A 95 6.31 15.85 8.53
C TRP A 95 6.22 14.35 8.24
N ILE A 96 6.09 13.97 6.96
CA ILE A 96 6.20 12.58 6.53
C ILE A 96 7.67 12.20 6.58
N ASP A 97 7.99 11.17 7.35
CA ASP A 97 9.28 10.49 7.28
C ASP A 97 9.02 9.00 6.99
N THR A 98 9.40 8.56 5.79
CA THR A 98 9.23 7.18 5.35
C THR A 98 10.15 6.19 6.07
N ARG A 99 11.20 6.68 6.72
CA ARG A 99 12.12 5.91 7.58
C ARG A 99 11.52 5.62 8.95
N ARG A 100 10.42 6.29 9.33
CA ARG A 100 9.78 6.12 10.64
C ARG A 100 9.34 4.66 10.86
N PRO A 101 9.76 3.99 11.95
CA PRO A 101 9.53 2.55 12.13
C PRO A 101 8.07 2.12 12.09
N ARG A 102 7.68 1.36 11.06
CA ARG A 102 6.31 0.81 10.90
C ARG A 102 6.12 -0.53 11.63
N HIS A 103 7.16 -1.34 11.64
CA HIS A 103 7.17 -2.66 12.26
C HIS A 103 8.35 -2.76 13.22
N LEU A 104 8.22 -3.62 14.22
CA LEU A 104 9.33 -4.00 15.08
C LEU A 104 10.29 -4.90 14.32
N THR A 105 11.58 -4.74 14.57
CA THR A 105 12.60 -5.65 14.03
C THR A 105 12.43 -7.06 14.61
N PRO A 106 12.93 -8.12 13.94
CA PRO A 106 12.87 -9.48 14.49
C PRO A 106 13.44 -9.58 15.91
N GLY A 107 14.57 -8.90 16.19
CA GLY A 107 15.17 -8.85 17.53
C GLY A 107 14.27 -8.17 18.57
N GLN A 108 13.63 -7.04 18.22
CA GLN A 108 12.65 -6.39 19.10
C GLN A 108 11.41 -7.25 19.34
N ARG A 109 10.99 -8.06 18.37
CA ARG A 109 9.89 -9.02 18.57
C ARG A 109 10.32 -10.20 19.45
N ALA A 110 11.57 -10.61 19.36
CA ALA A 110 12.13 -11.66 20.22
C ALA A 110 12.18 -11.23 21.68
N SER A 111 12.59 -9.98 21.98
CA SER A 111 12.62 -9.48 23.36
C SER A 111 11.24 -9.45 24.05
N ILE A 112 10.14 -9.35 23.28
CA ILE A 112 8.78 -9.50 23.84
C ILE A 112 8.55 -10.91 24.37
N ARG A 113 9.14 -11.93 23.73
CA ARG A 113 8.98 -13.33 24.15
C ARG A 113 9.72 -13.63 25.46
N GLU A 114 10.74 -12.84 25.77
CA GLU A 114 11.51 -12.90 27.01
C GLU A 114 10.87 -12.05 28.12
N HIS A 115 9.84 -11.26 27.81
CA HIS A 115 9.22 -10.36 28.78
C HIS A 115 8.50 -11.15 29.89
N PRO A 116 8.70 -10.82 31.19
CA PRO A 116 8.13 -11.59 32.30
C PRO A 116 6.62 -11.82 32.21
N GLU A 117 5.85 -10.79 31.85
CA GLU A 117 4.40 -10.91 31.68
C GLU A 117 3.98 -11.88 30.56
N TYR A 118 4.76 -11.97 29.47
CA TYR A 118 4.46 -12.90 28.38
C TYR A 118 4.84 -14.33 28.77
N VAL A 119 6.00 -14.50 29.41
CA VAL A 119 6.47 -15.79 29.93
C VAL A 119 5.46 -16.36 30.92
N GLU A 120 4.95 -15.56 31.85
CA GLU A 120 3.92 -15.98 32.80
C GLU A 120 2.60 -16.36 32.12
N ALA A 121 2.19 -15.61 31.09
CA ALA A 121 0.99 -15.94 30.32
C ALA A 121 1.15 -17.26 29.52
N VAL A 122 2.37 -17.58 29.08
CA VAL A 122 2.71 -18.87 28.45
C VAL A 122 2.67 -19.98 29.49
N ARG A 123 3.31 -19.80 30.65
CA ARG A 123 3.31 -20.77 31.75
C ARG A 123 1.90 -21.19 32.15
N ARG A 124 0.99 -20.23 32.37
CA ARG A 124 -0.42 -20.51 32.71
C ARG A 124 -1.16 -21.30 31.63
N LEU A 125 -0.85 -21.04 30.36
CA LEU A 125 -1.45 -21.77 29.25
C LEU A 125 -0.96 -23.21 29.22
N ASP A 126 0.34 -23.43 29.42
CA ASP A 126 0.97 -24.75 29.40
C ASP A 126 0.47 -25.60 30.59
N GLU A 127 0.41 -25.04 31.80
CA GLU A 127 -0.15 -25.70 32.99
C GLU A 127 -1.63 -26.10 32.78
N GLN A 128 -2.44 -25.20 32.21
CA GLN A 128 -3.83 -25.53 31.91
C GLN A 128 -3.94 -26.55 30.77
N ALA A 129 -3.01 -26.57 29.82
CA ALA A 129 -2.96 -27.57 28.76
C ALA A 129 -2.66 -28.96 29.33
N GLU A 130 -1.74 -29.07 30.28
CA GLU A 130 -1.47 -30.30 31.02
C GLU A 130 -2.71 -30.80 31.77
N ILE A 131 -3.40 -29.92 32.50
CA ILE A 131 -4.67 -30.28 33.19
C ILE A 131 -5.71 -30.81 32.19
N CYS A 132 -5.80 -30.22 30.99
CA CYS A 132 -6.74 -30.67 29.96
C CYS A 132 -6.40 -32.06 29.38
N ILE A 133 -5.14 -32.51 29.45
CA ILE A 133 -4.73 -33.85 29.01
C ILE A 133 -5.31 -34.91 29.97
N TYR A 134 -5.26 -34.64 31.28
CA TYR A 134 -5.75 -35.56 32.31
C TYR A 134 -7.26 -35.45 32.56
N ASP A 135 -7.85 -34.24 32.47
CA ASP A 135 -9.28 -34.00 32.66
C ASP A 135 -9.89 -33.23 31.46
N PRO A 136 -10.38 -33.93 30.42
CA PRO A 136 -10.82 -33.32 29.16
C PRO A 136 -12.24 -32.72 29.22
N ARG A 137 -12.67 -32.23 30.38
CA ARG A 137 -13.96 -31.54 30.57
C ARG A 137 -14.02 -30.27 29.73
N GLU A 138 -15.22 -29.95 29.25
CA GLU A 138 -15.48 -28.76 28.45
C GLU A 138 -15.11 -27.47 29.20
N GLN A 139 -15.34 -27.42 30.51
CA GLN A 139 -14.92 -26.30 31.36
C GLN A 139 -13.39 -26.07 31.36
N MET A 140 -12.59 -27.15 31.35
CA MET A 140 -11.12 -27.05 31.32
C MET A 140 -10.64 -26.58 29.95
N LYS A 141 -11.28 -27.05 28.86
CA LYS A 141 -11.03 -26.57 27.50
C LYS A 141 -11.35 -25.07 27.36
N LEU A 142 -12.48 -24.60 27.90
CA LEU A 142 -12.84 -23.18 27.91
C LEU A 142 -11.83 -22.32 28.69
N ARG A 143 -11.29 -22.83 29.81
CA ARG A 143 -10.22 -22.16 30.57
C ARG A 143 -8.92 -22.09 29.77
N ARG A 144 -8.52 -23.17 29.10
CA ARG A 144 -7.36 -23.17 28.19
C ARG A 144 -7.53 -22.12 27.09
N ASP A 145 -8.69 -22.05 26.46
CA ASP A 145 -8.98 -21.05 25.43
C ASP A 145 -8.93 -19.61 25.97
N LYS A 146 -9.36 -19.41 27.22
CA LYS A 146 -9.21 -18.12 27.91
C LYS A 146 -7.74 -17.74 28.08
N PHE A 147 -6.89 -18.65 28.56
CA PHE A 147 -5.45 -18.38 28.68
C PHE A 147 -4.76 -18.22 27.32
N ALA A 148 -5.21 -18.93 26.28
CA ALA A 148 -4.70 -18.75 24.93
C ALA A 148 -5.01 -17.34 24.40
N ARG A 149 -6.22 -16.82 24.67
CA ARG A 149 -6.57 -15.41 24.38
C ARG A 149 -5.76 -14.43 25.22
N GLU A 150 -5.54 -14.72 26.51
CA GLU A 150 -4.71 -13.89 27.39
C GLU A 150 -3.29 -13.76 26.85
N LYS A 151 -2.63 -14.88 26.48
CA LYS A 151 -1.31 -14.90 25.83
C LYS A 151 -1.24 -14.04 24.57
N LEU A 152 -2.25 -14.14 23.70
CA LEU A 152 -2.30 -13.33 22.46
C LEU A 152 -2.49 -11.85 22.77
N ASN A 153 -3.34 -11.53 23.74
CA ASN A 153 -3.62 -10.16 24.17
C ASN A 153 -2.41 -9.52 24.87
N THR A 154 -1.69 -10.26 25.73
CA THR A 154 -0.46 -9.78 26.38
C THR A 154 0.62 -9.51 25.35
N PHE A 155 0.85 -10.43 24.41
CA PHE A 155 1.77 -10.21 23.31
C PHE A 155 1.40 -8.97 22.49
N GLY A 156 0.13 -8.83 22.07
CA GLY A 156 -0.33 -7.69 21.29
C GLY A 156 -0.23 -6.35 22.04
N ARG A 157 -0.46 -6.35 23.36
CA ARG A 157 -0.28 -5.16 24.22
C ARG A 157 1.19 -4.77 24.30
N LEU A 158 2.08 -5.72 24.60
CA LEU A 158 3.53 -5.48 24.69
C LEU A 158 4.10 -5.03 23.35
N GLU A 159 3.66 -5.65 22.24
CA GLU A 159 4.05 -5.26 20.89
C GLU A 159 3.68 -3.80 20.59
N ARG A 160 2.45 -3.39 20.92
CA ARG A 160 2.00 -2.00 20.73
C ARG A 160 2.80 -1.03 21.59
N ALA A 161 3.06 -1.38 22.85
CA ALA A 161 3.84 -0.55 23.77
C ALA A 161 5.29 -0.39 23.29
N LEU A 162 5.96 -1.48 22.90
CA LEU A 162 7.32 -1.44 22.39
C LEU A 162 7.40 -0.65 21.08
N ARG A 163 6.46 -0.86 20.16
CA ARG A 163 6.40 -0.08 18.92
C ARG A 163 6.24 1.42 19.19
N GLN A 164 5.40 1.79 20.14
CA GLN A 164 5.24 3.20 20.53
C GLN A 164 6.54 3.77 21.13
N LYS A 165 7.26 3.01 21.96
CA LYS A 165 8.57 3.43 22.52
C LYS A 165 9.60 3.64 21.41
N VAL A 166 9.79 2.65 20.54
CA VAL A 166 10.74 2.73 19.40
C VAL A 166 10.44 3.95 18.52
N ARG A 167 9.16 4.21 18.21
CA ARG A 167 8.78 5.40 17.43
C ARG A 167 9.06 6.71 18.16
N LYS A 168 8.78 6.80 19.46
CA LYS A 168 9.11 8.00 20.25
C LYS A 168 10.61 8.25 20.33
N GLU A 169 11.41 7.19 20.46
CA GLU A 169 12.87 7.31 20.46
C GLU A 169 13.40 7.76 19.10
N PHE A 170 12.85 7.22 18.01
CA PHE A 170 13.13 7.68 16.65
C PHE A 170 12.80 9.17 16.52
N ASP A 171 11.58 9.60 16.86
CA ASP A 171 11.16 11.00 16.72
C ASP A 171 12.05 11.95 17.55
N ARG A 172 12.56 11.50 18.69
CA ARG A 172 13.45 12.28 19.56
C ARG A 172 14.88 12.37 19.03
N LYS A 173 15.41 11.28 18.47
CA LYS A 173 16.85 11.17 18.15
C LYS A 173 17.16 11.40 16.67
N GLN A 174 16.22 11.15 15.76
CA GLN A 174 16.49 11.15 14.33
C GLN A 174 17.00 12.52 13.83
N ALA A 175 16.46 13.62 14.36
CA ALA A 175 16.92 14.96 14.01
C ALA A 175 18.40 15.21 14.39
N ASN A 176 18.85 14.66 15.52
CA ASN A 176 20.25 14.77 15.95
C ASN A 176 21.16 13.92 15.05
N VAL A 177 20.73 12.69 14.75
CA VAL A 177 21.46 11.81 13.83
C VAL A 177 21.58 12.43 12.44
N ASP A 178 20.50 13.04 11.94
CA ASP A 178 20.51 13.72 10.64
C ASP A 178 21.42 14.97 10.69
N THR A 179 21.41 15.74 11.78
CA THR A 179 22.35 16.88 11.99
C THR A 179 23.81 16.42 12.02
N GLU A 180 24.13 15.39 12.79
CA GLU A 180 25.49 14.85 12.90
C GLU A 180 26.01 14.36 11.54
N ARG A 181 25.16 13.71 10.74
CA ARG A 181 25.49 13.30 9.37
C ARG A 181 25.77 14.48 8.44
N GLN A 182 24.97 15.53 8.55
CA GLN A 182 25.19 16.75 7.77
C GLN A 182 26.54 17.40 8.11
N LEU A 183 26.91 17.43 9.40
CA LEU A 183 28.19 17.94 9.88
C LEU A 183 29.39 17.06 9.50
N SER A 184 29.19 15.74 9.39
CA SER A 184 30.25 14.81 8.95
C SER A 184 30.44 14.77 7.43
N GLY A 185 29.74 15.63 6.67
CA GLY A 185 29.81 15.65 5.21
C GLY A 185 29.07 14.48 4.53
N ALA A 186 28.24 13.75 5.28
CA ALA A 186 27.60 12.51 4.88
C ALA A 186 26.06 12.63 4.96
N ALA A 187 25.51 13.76 4.49
CA ALA A 187 24.11 14.13 4.64
C ALA A 187 23.13 13.06 4.11
N ILE A 188 23.51 12.35 3.05
CA ILE A 188 22.78 11.20 2.48
C ILE A 188 23.77 10.06 2.22
N ASP A 189 24.30 9.44 3.26
CA ASP A 189 25.38 8.44 3.11
C ASP A 189 24.88 7.04 2.76
N ASN A 190 23.81 6.58 3.43
CA ASN A 190 23.40 5.18 3.30
C ASN A 190 22.66 4.92 1.98
N GLU A 191 23.02 3.84 1.27
CA GLU A 191 22.25 3.33 0.12
C GLU A 191 20.78 3.05 0.48
N GLU A 192 20.50 2.66 1.72
CA GLU A 192 19.13 2.51 2.23
C GLU A 192 18.37 3.84 2.25
N ALA A 193 19.04 4.94 2.60
CA ALA A 193 18.46 6.28 2.58
C ALA A 193 18.25 6.78 1.14
N LYS A 194 19.23 6.56 0.25
CA LYS A 194 19.09 6.85 -1.18
C LYS A 194 17.95 6.04 -1.80
N ASN A 195 17.83 4.76 -1.46
CA ASN A 195 16.75 3.89 -1.93
C ASN A 195 15.38 4.28 -1.37
N ALA A 196 15.30 4.76 -0.13
CA ALA A 196 14.05 5.32 0.41
C ALA A 196 13.60 6.55 -0.38
N LEU A 197 14.52 7.47 -0.69
CA LEU A 197 14.23 8.67 -1.49
C LEU A 197 13.83 8.33 -2.93
N ARG A 198 14.48 7.33 -3.56
CA ARG A 198 14.09 6.80 -4.88
C ARG A 198 12.69 6.18 -4.86
N THR A 199 12.34 5.47 -3.78
CA THR A 199 11.01 4.86 -3.62
C THR A 199 9.90 5.92 -3.52
N ASP A 200 10.23 7.10 -2.97
CA ASP A 200 9.35 8.27 -2.93
C ASP A 200 9.30 9.04 -4.27
N SER A 201 9.78 8.42 -5.36
CA SER A 201 9.77 8.96 -6.73
C SER A 201 10.66 10.19 -6.93
N MET A 202 11.66 10.44 -6.06
CA MET A 202 12.71 11.40 -6.39
C MET A 202 13.65 10.83 -7.45
N LEU A 203 14.03 11.69 -8.38
CA LEU A 203 15.00 11.37 -9.43
C LEU A 203 16.40 11.22 -8.81
N PRO A 204 17.26 10.30 -9.32
CA PRO A 204 18.63 10.16 -8.84
C PRO A 204 19.43 11.47 -8.83
N GLU A 205 19.22 12.32 -9.83
CA GLU A 205 19.84 13.64 -9.97
C GLU A 205 19.38 14.60 -8.88
N GLN A 206 18.11 14.50 -8.46
CA GLN A 206 17.57 15.27 -7.35
C GLN A 206 18.18 14.82 -6.01
N ILE A 207 18.43 13.52 -5.86
CA ILE A 207 19.07 12.97 -4.67
C ILE A 207 20.53 13.41 -4.59
N ASP A 208 21.30 13.35 -5.68
CA ASP A 208 22.68 13.86 -5.73
C ASP A 208 22.73 15.36 -5.46
N LEU A 209 21.79 16.13 -6.02
CA LEU A 209 21.65 17.56 -5.73
C LEU A 209 21.46 17.82 -4.22
N LEU A 210 20.50 17.14 -3.60
CA LEU A 210 20.22 17.29 -2.17
C LEU A 210 21.40 16.83 -1.31
N GLU A 211 22.07 15.73 -1.69
CA GLU A 211 23.25 15.23 -1.02
C GLU A 211 24.35 16.28 -0.97
N LYS A 212 24.66 16.92 -2.10
CA LYS A 212 25.71 17.96 -2.15
C LYS A 212 25.28 19.26 -1.46
N LEU A 213 24.01 19.67 -1.57
CA LEU A 213 23.52 20.91 -0.95
C LEU A 213 23.38 20.84 0.57
N LEU A 214 23.08 19.66 1.12
CA LEU A 214 22.81 19.49 2.55
C LEU A 214 24.06 19.13 3.37
N THR A 215 25.25 19.14 2.77
CA THR A 215 26.52 18.90 3.48
C THR A 215 27.12 20.18 4.04
N TRP A 216 27.75 20.08 5.21
CA TRP A 216 28.53 21.15 5.81
C TRP A 216 30.04 20.90 5.66
N PRO A 217 30.88 21.94 5.74
CA PRO A 217 32.32 21.78 5.79
C PRO A 217 32.74 20.90 6.97
N THR A 218 33.51 19.85 6.66
CA THR A 218 34.00 18.85 7.63
C THR A 218 35.28 19.30 8.35
N SER A 219 35.93 20.35 7.84
CA SER A 219 37.13 20.95 8.42
C SER A 219 37.11 22.46 8.24
N HIS A 220 38.00 23.16 8.95
CA HIS A 220 38.18 24.61 8.84
C HIS A 220 39.08 25.03 7.67
N SER A 221 39.47 24.10 6.78
CA SER A 221 40.24 24.42 5.56
C SER A 221 39.36 25.09 4.52
N LEU A 222 39.89 26.17 3.93
CA LEU A 222 39.21 26.90 2.86
C LEU A 222 39.11 26.04 1.58
N GLU A 223 40.13 25.24 1.31
CA GLU A 223 40.21 24.35 0.14
C GLU A 223 39.07 23.32 0.16
N VAL A 224 38.85 22.68 1.32
CA VAL A 224 37.76 21.69 1.48
C VAL A 224 36.39 22.34 1.33
N GLU A 225 36.19 23.56 1.85
CA GLU A 225 34.93 24.30 1.67
C GLU A 225 34.72 24.72 0.21
N TRP A 226 35.78 25.11 -0.51
CA TRP A 226 35.72 25.41 -1.93
C TRP A 226 35.37 24.17 -2.76
N GLU A 227 36.00 23.03 -2.49
CA GLU A 227 35.68 21.76 -3.16
C GLU A 227 34.21 21.37 -2.95
N ARG A 228 33.71 21.48 -1.71
CA ARG A 228 32.30 21.22 -1.39
C ARG A 228 31.36 22.13 -2.18
N ARG A 229 31.64 23.44 -2.21
CA ARG A 229 30.83 24.41 -2.97
C ARG A 229 30.88 24.13 -4.46
N ASN A 230 32.05 23.81 -5.01
CA ASN A 230 32.21 23.47 -6.42
C ASN A 230 31.42 22.20 -6.76
N ALA A 231 31.43 21.17 -5.90
CA ALA A 231 30.63 19.98 -6.07
C ALA A 231 29.12 20.28 -6.03
N ALA A 232 28.67 21.15 -5.13
CA ALA A 232 27.29 21.60 -5.06
C ALA A 232 26.86 22.37 -6.32
N VAL A 233 27.70 23.30 -6.82
CA VAL A 233 27.46 24.02 -8.08
C VAL A 233 27.39 23.05 -9.26
N ALA A 234 28.31 22.08 -9.34
CA ALA A 234 28.29 21.06 -10.38
C ALA A 234 27.02 20.18 -10.32
N ALA A 235 26.52 19.87 -9.11
CA ALA A 235 25.26 19.16 -8.94
C ALA A 235 24.05 20.01 -9.36
N ILE A 236 24.02 21.30 -9.01
CA ILE A 236 22.98 22.24 -9.49
C ILE A 236 22.96 22.28 -11.01
N SER A 237 24.13 22.50 -11.65
CA SER A 237 24.23 22.58 -13.11
C SER A 237 23.73 21.29 -13.78
N ARG A 238 24.09 20.12 -13.25
CA ARG A 238 23.60 18.83 -13.75
C ARG A 238 22.09 18.71 -13.62
N TYR A 239 21.52 19.14 -12.48
CA TYR A 239 20.08 19.09 -12.25
C TYR A 239 19.28 20.07 -13.10
N CYS A 240 19.79 21.28 -13.34
CA CYS A 240 19.12 22.29 -14.15
C CYS A 240 18.86 21.83 -15.60
N CYS A 241 19.67 20.91 -16.12
CA CYS A 241 19.45 20.30 -17.44
C CYS A 241 18.34 19.24 -17.43
N HIS A 242 17.86 18.82 -16.25
CA HIS A 242 16.85 17.78 -16.10
C HIS A 242 15.44 18.37 -16.12
N LEU A 243 14.57 17.80 -16.96
CA LEU A 243 13.16 18.15 -17.01
C LEU A 243 12.39 17.28 -16.00
N GLU A 244 11.99 17.85 -14.85
CA GLU A 244 11.21 17.16 -13.80
C GLU A 244 9.84 16.62 -14.27
N GLY A 245 9.42 16.98 -15.49
CA GLY A 245 8.11 16.66 -16.04
C GLY A 245 7.00 17.58 -15.49
N GLY A 246 5.91 17.74 -16.26
CA GLY A 246 4.72 18.44 -15.80
C GLY A 246 4.03 17.71 -14.63
N PRO A 247 3.05 18.35 -13.95
CA PRO A 247 2.33 17.74 -12.83
C PRO A 247 1.89 16.34 -13.20
N LEU A 248 2.26 15.35 -12.37
CA LEU A 248 2.00 13.92 -12.56
C LEU A 248 0.58 13.72 -13.11
N ARG A 249 0.47 13.58 -14.44
CA ARG A 249 -0.81 13.21 -15.07
C ARG A 249 -1.16 11.89 -14.43
N GLY A 250 -2.29 11.85 -13.74
CA GLY A 250 -2.65 10.79 -12.81
C GLY A 250 -2.31 9.41 -13.39
N ARG A 251 -1.51 8.64 -12.65
CA ARG A 251 -1.22 7.22 -12.87
C ARG A 251 -1.11 6.84 -14.37
N CYS A 252 0.09 6.92 -14.95
CA CYS A 252 0.36 6.23 -16.21
C CYS A 252 -0.11 4.76 -16.08
N LYS A 253 -0.99 4.35 -17.01
CA LYS A 253 -1.24 2.92 -17.26
C LYS A 253 0.14 2.30 -17.49
N ARG A 254 0.44 1.19 -16.78
CA ARG A 254 1.69 0.44 -16.98
C ARG A 254 1.92 0.25 -18.49
N PRO A 255 3.14 0.45 -19.01
CA PRO A 255 3.44 0.10 -20.38
C PRO A 255 3.13 -1.38 -20.58
N VAL A 256 2.46 -1.68 -21.68
CA VAL A 256 2.33 -3.03 -22.21
C VAL A 256 3.76 -3.52 -22.50
N PRO A 257 4.18 -4.70 -22.03
CA PRO A 257 5.45 -5.27 -22.47
C PRO A 257 5.41 -5.42 -24.00
N SER A 258 6.32 -4.74 -24.69
CA SER A 258 6.60 -4.99 -26.10
C SER A 258 7.27 -6.36 -26.22
N ASP A 259 6.74 -7.18 -27.12
CA ASP A 259 7.33 -8.46 -27.53
C ASP A 259 8.54 -8.18 -28.42
N GLU A 260 9.73 -8.05 -27.85
CA GLU A 260 10.99 -8.34 -28.54
C GLU A 260 11.97 -8.93 -27.50
N PRO A 261 12.72 -10.00 -27.83
CA PRO A 261 13.59 -10.69 -26.90
C PRO A 261 14.95 -10.02 -26.89
N ASP A 262 15.39 -9.51 -25.74
CA ASP A 262 16.81 -9.20 -25.55
C ASP A 262 17.40 -10.01 -24.41
N GLU A 263 18.53 -10.62 -24.78
CA GLU A 263 19.34 -11.51 -24.00
C GLU A 263 20.03 -10.77 -22.84
N GLN A 264 20.60 -11.59 -21.95
CA GLN A 264 21.51 -11.21 -20.86
C GLN A 264 20.79 -10.74 -19.59
N HIS A 265 20.76 -11.63 -18.61
CA HIS A 265 21.30 -11.37 -17.27
C HIS A 265 21.53 -12.71 -16.57
N THR A 266 22.72 -13.27 -16.79
CA THR A 266 23.37 -14.19 -15.86
C THR A 266 23.69 -13.44 -14.57
N ALA A 267 23.10 -13.85 -13.44
CA ALA A 267 23.77 -13.84 -12.13
C ALA A 267 22.94 -14.60 -11.09
N MET A 268 23.46 -15.77 -10.74
CA MET A 268 23.52 -16.34 -9.38
C MET A 268 22.25 -16.35 -8.52
N GLU A 269 21.72 -17.57 -8.31
CA GLU A 269 21.59 -18.07 -6.94
C GLU A 269 21.80 -19.59 -6.90
N LYS A 270 22.93 -19.96 -6.28
CA LYS A 270 23.28 -21.35 -5.93
C LYS A 270 22.42 -21.78 -4.75
N ARG A 271 21.71 -22.91 -4.86
CA ARG A 271 21.62 -23.83 -3.72
C ARG A 271 21.53 -25.29 -4.16
N ALA A 272 22.50 -26.02 -3.63
CA ALA A 272 22.87 -27.40 -3.87
C ALA A 272 21.72 -28.42 -3.97
N THR A 273 21.91 -29.31 -4.93
CA THR A 273 21.33 -30.64 -5.09
C THR A 273 21.52 -31.52 -3.85
N LYS A 274 20.47 -32.26 -3.47
CA LYS A 274 20.60 -33.60 -2.93
C LYS A 274 19.58 -34.49 -3.62
N ILE A 275 20.09 -35.40 -4.44
CA ILE A 275 19.35 -36.47 -5.11
C ILE A 275 19.11 -37.57 -4.08
N ALA A 276 17.85 -37.99 -3.93
CA ALA A 276 17.48 -39.30 -3.43
C ALA A 276 16.31 -39.80 -4.28
N SER A 277 16.52 -40.96 -4.91
CA SER A 277 15.70 -41.57 -5.94
C SER A 277 14.46 -42.27 -5.35
N ILE A 278 13.25 -41.94 -5.85
CA ILE A 278 12.02 -42.76 -5.73
C ILE A 278 11.15 -42.50 -6.98
N PRO A 279 10.61 -43.53 -7.68
CA PRO A 279 9.59 -43.37 -8.71
C PRO A 279 8.16 -43.66 -8.20
N PRO A 280 7.08 -43.21 -8.88
CA PRO A 280 6.77 -41.85 -9.32
C PRO A 280 5.52 -41.35 -8.56
N GLU A 281 5.70 -40.55 -7.51
CA GLU A 281 4.57 -39.81 -6.94
C GLU A 281 4.28 -38.59 -7.83
N MET A 282 3.08 -38.56 -8.39
CA MET A 282 2.50 -37.43 -9.14
C MET A 282 2.96 -36.09 -8.58
N SER A 283 3.59 -35.24 -9.41
CA SER A 283 4.13 -33.98 -8.94
C SER A 283 3.02 -33.10 -8.36
N LYS A 284 3.31 -32.30 -7.32
CA LYS A 284 2.35 -31.37 -6.70
C LYS A 284 1.62 -30.49 -7.73
N GLU A 285 2.27 -30.22 -8.86
CA GLU A 285 1.74 -29.44 -9.99
C GLU A 285 0.67 -30.19 -10.78
N GLN A 286 0.84 -31.50 -11.00
CA GLN A 286 -0.16 -32.32 -11.68
C GLN A 286 -1.45 -32.41 -10.86
N LEU A 287 -1.33 -32.55 -9.52
CA LEU A 287 -2.49 -32.55 -8.62
C LEU A 287 -3.27 -31.22 -8.66
N LEU A 288 -2.56 -30.09 -8.81
CA LEU A 288 -3.18 -28.77 -8.94
C LEU A 288 -3.92 -28.61 -10.27
N LEU A 289 -3.36 -29.12 -11.36
CA LEU A 289 -3.99 -29.12 -12.68
C LEU A 289 -5.25 -30.00 -12.69
N GLU A 290 -5.20 -31.16 -12.07
CA GLU A 290 -6.36 -32.06 -11.99
C GLU A 290 -7.51 -31.44 -11.17
N LYS A 291 -7.19 -30.88 -10.01
CA LYS A 291 -8.17 -30.15 -9.18
C LYS A 291 -8.77 -28.94 -9.91
N ALA A 292 -7.96 -28.21 -10.68
CA ALA A 292 -8.42 -27.07 -11.46
C ALA A 292 -9.35 -27.48 -12.61
N GLY A 293 -9.01 -28.53 -13.36
CA GLY A 293 -9.83 -29.06 -14.45
C GLY A 293 -11.18 -29.57 -13.97
N ASN A 294 -11.17 -30.35 -12.87
CA ASN A 294 -12.39 -30.86 -12.24
C ASN A 294 -13.31 -29.72 -11.74
N TYR A 295 -12.74 -28.63 -11.23
CA TYR A 295 -13.51 -27.45 -10.82
C TYR A 295 -14.17 -26.76 -12.02
N ILE A 296 -13.44 -26.55 -13.11
CA ILE A 296 -13.98 -25.87 -14.31
C ILE A 296 -15.15 -26.65 -14.90
N ARG A 297 -15.05 -28.00 -15.00
CA ARG A 297 -16.13 -28.85 -15.54
C ARG A 297 -17.40 -28.86 -14.67
N LYS A 298 -17.26 -28.74 -13.34
CA LYS A 298 -18.39 -28.85 -12.40
C LYS A 298 -19.04 -27.51 -12.04
N ALA A 299 -18.30 -26.41 -12.09
CA ALA A 299 -18.79 -25.12 -11.61
C ALA A 299 -19.95 -24.58 -12.48
N LYS A 300 -21.01 -24.07 -11.84
CA LYS A 300 -22.08 -23.30 -12.52
C LYS A 300 -21.62 -21.89 -12.93
N LYS A 301 -20.66 -21.32 -12.20
CA LYS A 301 -20.03 -20.02 -12.46
C LYS A 301 -18.51 -20.15 -12.30
N PRO A 302 -17.78 -20.53 -13.36
CA PRO A 302 -16.34 -20.80 -13.25
C PRO A 302 -15.56 -19.53 -12.91
N ARG A 303 -14.74 -19.62 -11.85
CA ARG A 303 -13.79 -18.57 -11.43
C ARG A 303 -12.37 -18.78 -11.97
N ARG A 304 -12.22 -19.69 -12.92
CA ARG A 304 -10.97 -20.06 -13.58
C ARG A 304 -11.22 -20.03 -15.08
N CYS A 305 -10.27 -19.53 -15.85
CA CYS A 305 -10.40 -19.44 -17.31
C CYS A 305 -10.06 -20.80 -17.94
N PHE A 306 -11.01 -21.39 -18.68
CA PHE A 306 -10.81 -22.68 -19.36
C PHE A 306 -9.72 -22.61 -20.43
N GLN A 307 -9.61 -21.46 -21.10
CA GLN A 307 -8.64 -21.22 -22.15
C GLN A 307 -7.21 -21.10 -21.62
N CYS A 308 -7.02 -20.39 -20.50
CA CYS A 308 -5.74 -20.40 -19.78
C CYS A 308 -5.39 -21.80 -19.25
N TYR A 309 -6.37 -22.58 -18.80
CA TYR A 309 -6.13 -23.93 -18.31
C TYR A 309 -5.63 -24.87 -19.43
N GLY A 310 -6.25 -24.80 -20.61
CA GLY A 310 -5.89 -25.62 -21.76
C GLY A 310 -4.57 -25.24 -22.44
N ASN A 311 -4.09 -24.01 -22.25
CA ASN A 311 -2.86 -23.56 -22.91
C ASN A 311 -1.60 -24.16 -22.25
N ASN A 312 -0.97 -25.12 -22.94
CA ASN A 312 0.23 -25.82 -22.47
C ASN A 312 1.49 -24.94 -22.47
N MET A 313 1.48 -23.78 -23.16
CA MET A 313 2.59 -22.82 -23.15
C MET A 313 2.61 -21.94 -21.91
N LEU A 314 1.55 -21.95 -21.09
CA LEU A 314 1.48 -21.17 -19.87
C LEU A 314 2.04 -21.95 -18.66
N PRO A 315 2.76 -21.28 -17.74
CA PRO A 315 3.15 -21.87 -16.47
C PRO A 315 1.95 -22.34 -15.65
N VAL A 316 2.11 -23.40 -14.84
CA VAL A 316 1.05 -24.04 -14.04
C VAL A 316 0.28 -23.03 -13.18
N HIS A 317 0.95 -22.04 -12.59
CA HIS A 317 0.30 -21.02 -11.76
C HIS A 317 -0.67 -20.11 -12.55
N ARG A 318 -0.41 -19.86 -13.85
CA ARG A 318 -1.34 -19.11 -14.72
C ARG A 318 -2.49 -19.99 -15.19
N ARG A 319 -2.20 -21.24 -15.58
CA ARG A 319 -3.21 -22.24 -15.97
C ARG A 319 -4.22 -22.51 -14.86
N THR A 320 -3.76 -22.44 -13.61
CA THR A 320 -4.56 -22.68 -12.40
C THR A 320 -4.93 -21.39 -11.66
N HIS A 321 -4.87 -20.22 -12.30
CA HIS A 321 -5.23 -18.97 -11.66
C HIS A 321 -6.74 -18.91 -11.31
N LYS A 322 -7.04 -18.55 -10.06
CA LYS A 322 -8.42 -18.38 -9.55
C LYS A 322 -8.72 -16.90 -9.35
N TYR A 323 -9.66 -16.37 -10.13
CA TYR A 323 -10.11 -14.99 -10.01
C TYR A 323 -10.97 -14.79 -8.75
N SER A 324 -11.01 -13.55 -8.24
CA SER A 324 -11.84 -13.17 -7.09
C SER A 324 -13.33 -13.39 -7.34
N GLU A 325 -13.79 -13.11 -8.55
CA GLU A 325 -15.20 -13.11 -8.93
C GLU A 325 -15.39 -13.72 -10.32
N TYR A 326 -16.59 -14.24 -10.60
CA TYR A 326 -16.98 -14.74 -11.93
C TYR A 326 -16.87 -13.64 -13.00
N LYS A 327 -17.31 -12.42 -12.68
CA LYS A 327 -17.21 -11.26 -13.59
C LYS A 327 -15.77 -10.94 -14.00
N SER A 328 -14.80 -11.20 -13.11
CA SER A 328 -13.37 -11.01 -13.40
C SER A 328 -12.83 -12.06 -14.36
N THR A 329 -13.26 -13.31 -14.25
CA THR A 329 -12.94 -14.37 -15.23
C THR A 329 -13.55 -14.04 -16.59
N LEU A 330 -14.77 -13.53 -16.59
CA LEU A 330 -15.47 -13.11 -17.81
C LEU A 330 -14.77 -11.95 -18.51
N ARG A 331 -14.38 -10.91 -17.76
CA ARG A 331 -13.62 -9.78 -18.30
C ARG A 331 -12.29 -10.24 -18.91
N HIS A 332 -11.56 -11.10 -18.20
CA HIS A 332 -10.29 -11.64 -18.70
C HIS A 332 -10.47 -12.45 -19.99
N PHE A 333 -11.51 -13.29 -20.07
CA PHE A 333 -11.81 -14.04 -21.30
C PHE A 333 -12.12 -13.10 -22.47
N ARG A 334 -12.93 -12.05 -22.23
CA ARG A 334 -13.24 -11.02 -23.24
C ARG A 334 -11.99 -10.29 -23.74
N GLU A 335 -11.08 -9.94 -22.85
CA GLU A 335 -9.90 -9.13 -23.19
C GLU A 335 -8.78 -9.94 -23.86
N LYS A 336 -8.67 -11.25 -23.58
CA LYS A 336 -7.48 -12.04 -23.97
C LYS A 336 -7.74 -13.23 -24.89
N HIS A 337 -8.97 -13.71 -24.98
CA HIS A 337 -9.27 -15.02 -25.56
C HIS A 337 -10.45 -15.02 -26.53
N LEU A 338 -11.09 -13.87 -26.79
CA LEU A 338 -12.16 -13.78 -27.80
C LEU A 338 -11.64 -13.96 -29.23
N GLU A 339 -10.39 -13.60 -29.47
CA GLU A 339 -9.73 -13.76 -30.77
C GLU A 339 -9.16 -15.19 -30.98
N ASP A 340 -9.18 -16.02 -29.93
CA ASP A 340 -8.71 -17.40 -30.03
C ASP A 340 -9.65 -18.17 -30.97
N ARG A 341 -9.09 -18.77 -32.03
CA ARG A 341 -9.87 -19.56 -33.02
C ARG A 341 -10.02 -21.03 -32.63
N ARG A 342 -9.60 -21.41 -31.41
CA ARG A 342 -9.61 -22.78 -30.90
C ARG A 342 -9.89 -22.77 -29.40
N CYS A 343 -10.71 -23.69 -28.92
CA CYS A 343 -10.82 -23.94 -27.49
C CYS A 343 -9.66 -24.82 -27.02
N HIS A 344 -8.75 -24.31 -26.18
CA HIS A 344 -7.61 -25.09 -25.70
C HIS A 344 -8.00 -26.20 -24.70
N MET A 345 -9.21 -26.18 -24.14
CA MET A 345 -9.68 -27.20 -23.20
C MET A 345 -10.37 -28.38 -23.89
N CYS A 346 -11.13 -28.11 -24.96
CA CYS A 346 -11.84 -29.13 -25.76
C CYS A 346 -11.08 -29.52 -27.03
N SER A 347 -10.05 -28.75 -27.41
CA SER A 347 -9.29 -28.91 -28.67
C SER A 347 -10.16 -28.80 -29.93
N GLU A 348 -11.25 -28.03 -29.87
CA GLU A 348 -12.15 -27.78 -31.00
C GLU A 348 -11.78 -26.47 -31.72
N ASP A 349 -11.77 -26.50 -33.05
CA ASP A 349 -11.55 -25.33 -33.90
C ASP A 349 -12.87 -24.57 -34.12
N LEU A 350 -12.86 -23.28 -33.79
CA LEU A 350 -14.03 -22.39 -33.82
C LEU A 350 -13.72 -21.24 -34.78
N LEU A 351 -14.25 -21.36 -36.00
CA LEU A 351 -13.90 -20.50 -37.14
C LEU A 351 -14.21 -19.00 -36.94
N HIS A 352 -15.16 -18.66 -36.07
CA HIS A 352 -15.62 -17.30 -35.88
C HIS A 352 -15.78 -16.93 -34.40
N GLU A 353 -15.60 -15.65 -34.08
CA GLU A 353 -15.79 -15.12 -32.72
C GLU A 353 -17.15 -15.48 -32.10
N MET A 354 -18.22 -15.55 -32.89
CA MET A 354 -19.53 -15.97 -32.37
C MET A 354 -19.55 -17.43 -31.93
N HIS A 355 -18.78 -18.29 -32.61
CA HIS A 355 -18.70 -19.71 -32.27
C HIS A 355 -17.95 -19.91 -30.96
N ILE A 356 -16.88 -19.15 -30.69
CA ILE A 356 -16.19 -19.22 -29.39
C ILE A 356 -17.02 -18.63 -28.25
N ARG A 357 -17.83 -17.59 -28.51
CA ARG A 357 -18.77 -17.06 -27.51
C ARG A 357 -19.85 -18.08 -27.14
N ARG A 358 -20.49 -18.71 -28.15
CA ARG A 358 -21.49 -19.77 -27.92
C ARG A 358 -20.87 -20.99 -27.25
N HIS A 359 -19.72 -21.47 -27.72
CA HIS A 359 -19.00 -22.57 -27.09
C HIS A 359 -18.61 -22.28 -25.63
N ALA A 360 -18.16 -21.06 -25.33
CA ALA A 360 -17.85 -20.65 -23.96
C ALA A 360 -19.10 -20.66 -23.05
N GLU A 361 -20.26 -20.29 -23.58
CA GLU A 361 -21.53 -20.30 -22.85
C GLU A 361 -22.07 -21.73 -22.68
N ASP A 362 -22.18 -22.49 -23.76
CA ASP A 362 -22.82 -23.81 -23.78
C ASP A 362 -21.97 -24.88 -23.09
N VAL A 363 -20.66 -24.92 -23.37
CA VAL A 363 -19.74 -25.97 -22.87
C VAL A 363 -19.11 -25.56 -21.54
N HIS A 364 -18.72 -24.29 -21.42
CA HIS A 364 -17.96 -23.79 -20.26
C HIS A 364 -18.75 -22.86 -19.34
N ARG A 365 -20.04 -22.60 -19.60
CA ARG A 365 -20.94 -21.81 -18.73
C ARG A 365 -20.40 -20.42 -18.42
N LEU A 366 -19.77 -19.80 -19.41
CA LEU A 366 -19.18 -18.46 -19.37
C LEU A 366 -19.89 -17.56 -20.40
N ALA A 367 -21.05 -17.03 -20.00
CA ALA A 367 -21.94 -16.26 -20.86
C ALA A 367 -21.44 -14.82 -21.11
N THR A 368 -20.90 -14.55 -22.30
CA THR A 368 -20.48 -13.21 -22.71
C THR A 368 -21.63 -12.45 -23.39
N GLU A 369 -22.57 -11.91 -22.62
CA GLU A 369 -23.69 -11.11 -23.17
C GLU A 369 -23.22 -9.95 -24.08
N ARG A 370 -23.91 -9.78 -25.23
CA ARG A 370 -23.84 -8.58 -26.10
C ARG A 370 -24.84 -7.56 -25.54
N ASN A 371 -24.34 -6.44 -25.01
CA ASN A 371 -25.16 -5.23 -24.93
C ASN A 371 -25.28 -4.67 -26.35
N TYR A 372 -26.49 -4.61 -26.90
CA TYR A 372 -26.81 -3.76 -28.04
C TYR A 372 -28.24 -3.20 -27.89
N TYR A 373 -28.27 -1.87 -27.81
CA TYR A 373 -29.38 -0.91 -27.94
C TYR A 373 -30.43 -0.75 -26.83
N ALA A 374 -30.74 0.54 -26.65
CA ALA A 374 -31.64 1.14 -25.69
C ALA A 374 -33.07 0.61 -25.85
N LYS A 375 -33.74 0.38 -24.72
CA LYS A 375 -35.20 0.33 -24.68
C LYS A 375 -35.69 1.78 -24.72
N GLU A 376 -36.04 2.25 -25.91
CA GLU A 376 -36.93 3.39 -26.06
C GLU A 376 -38.38 2.92 -25.87
N GLU A 377 -39.13 3.72 -25.12
CA GLU A 377 -40.57 3.60 -24.90
C GLU A 377 -41.33 4.02 -26.16
N SER A 378 -42.27 3.18 -26.60
CA SER A 378 -43.49 3.45 -27.40
C SER A 378 -43.91 2.10 -27.99
N GLY A 379 -45.16 1.64 -27.99
CA GLY A 379 -46.45 2.12 -27.54
C GLY A 379 -47.49 1.10 -28.04
N SER A 380 -48.64 1.07 -27.38
CA SER A 380 -49.97 0.57 -27.81
C SER A 380 -50.17 -0.91 -28.18
N ASP A 381 -50.93 -1.57 -27.30
CA ASP A 381 -52.29 -2.08 -27.49
C ASP A 381 -52.63 -3.35 -28.30
N ILE A 382 -53.56 -4.09 -27.66
CA ILE A 382 -54.62 -4.99 -28.17
C ILE A 382 -54.41 -6.52 -28.07
N ASP A 383 -55.14 -7.07 -27.09
CA ASP A 383 -55.97 -8.29 -27.03
C ASP A 383 -55.87 -9.35 -28.14
N THR A 384 -55.84 -10.63 -27.76
CA THR A 384 -57.03 -11.52 -27.77
C THR A 384 -56.72 -12.92 -27.23
N ASP A 385 -57.71 -13.41 -26.49
CA ASP A 385 -58.03 -14.75 -25.95
C ASP A 385 -57.16 -15.40 -24.87
#